data_AF-B9S170-F1
#
_entry.id   AF-B9S170-F1
#
_cell.length_a   1.000
_cell.length_b   1.000
_cell.length_c   1.000
_cell.angle_alpha   90.00
_cell.angle_beta   90.00
_cell.angle_gamma   90.00
#
_symmetry.space_group_name_H-M   'P 1'
#
loop_
_entity.id
_entity.type
_entity.pdbx_description
1 polymer ?
#
loop_
_entity_poly.entity_id
_entity_poly.type
_entity_poly.pdbx_seq_one_letter_code
_entity_poly.pdbx_strand_id
1 'polypeptide(L)'
;MEDLRPMTEKSATGLMSKVEGWDLVKEDGVLKLNLSLKVRSFTKGLELFQIVGNLAEKEGHHPDLHLVGWNNVKIEIWTHAVGKSFMLIQLLF
;
A
#
# COMPACT_ATOMS: atom_id res chain seq x y z
N MET A 1 10.47 -10.28 21.47
CA MET A 1 10.29 -8.82 21.29
C MET A 1 11.21 -8.45 20.14
N GLU A 2 10.72 -8.60 18.91
CA GLU A 2 11.50 -8.28 17.70
C GLU A 2 11.73 -6.76 17.64
N ASP A 3 12.91 -6.34 17.19
CA ASP A 3 13.36 -4.95 17.12
C ASP A 3 12.55 -4.22 16.02
N LEU A 4 11.42 -3.65 16.42
CA LEU A 4 10.43 -2.98 15.57
C LEU A 4 10.86 -1.56 15.23
N ARG A 5 11.96 -1.40 14.48
CA ARG A 5 12.38 -0.08 13.98
C ARG A 5 11.68 0.22 12.65
N PRO A 6 11.23 1.48 12.43
CA PRO A 6 10.85 1.96 11.10
C PRO A 6 11.94 1.63 10.07
N MET A 7 11.55 1.05 8.94
CA MET A 7 12.48 0.78 7.85
C MET A 7 13.07 2.11 7.34
N THR A 8 14.38 2.15 7.14
CA THR A 8 15.04 3.35 6.59
C THR A 8 14.62 3.57 5.14
N GLU A 9 14.63 4.82 4.69
CA GLU A 9 14.34 5.19 3.29
C GLU A 9 15.19 4.39 2.29
N LYS A 10 16.48 4.18 2.61
CA LYS A 10 17.40 3.37 1.79
C LYS A 10 16.93 1.92 1.62
N SER A 11 16.45 1.31 2.70
CA SER A 11 15.92 -0.06 2.68
C SER A 11 14.60 -0.13 1.90
N ALA A 12 13.73 0.87 2.04
CA ALA A 12 12.49 0.99 1.29
C ALA A 12 12.75 1.07 -0.23
N THR A 13 13.63 1.97 -0.64
CA THR A 13 14.01 2.13 -2.06
C THR A 13 14.60 0.84 -2.65
N GLY A 14 15.38 0.09 -1.87
CA GLY A 14 15.92 -1.20 -2.31
C GLY A 14 14.87 -2.28 -2.59
N LEU A 15 13.67 -2.16 -2.01
CA LEU A 15 12.55 -3.07 -2.21
C LEU A 15 11.56 -2.57 -3.29
N MET A 16 11.77 -1.40 -3.89
CA MET A 16 10.87 -0.90 -4.93
C MET A 16 10.95 -1.69 -6.24
N SER A 17 12.10 -2.30 -6.54
CA SER A 17 12.27 -3.21 -7.69
C SER A 17 11.37 -4.45 -7.65
N LYS A 18 10.76 -4.67 -6.50
CA LYS A 18 10.01 -5.85 -6.12
C LYS A 18 8.49 -5.61 -6.19
N VAL A 19 8.06 -4.35 -6.28
CA VAL A 19 6.66 -3.92 -6.24
C VAL A 19 6.34 -3.02 -7.42
N GLU A 20 6.38 -3.61 -8.62
CA GLU A 20 6.14 -2.87 -9.86
C GLU A 20 4.78 -2.15 -9.85
N GLY A 21 4.77 -0.90 -10.31
CA GLY A 21 3.58 -0.03 -10.34
C GLY A 21 3.29 0.72 -9.03
N TRP A 22 4.04 0.46 -7.97
CA TRP A 22 3.97 1.25 -6.74
C TRP A 22 5.01 2.37 -6.73
N ASP A 23 4.60 3.51 -6.17
CA ASP A 23 5.44 4.65 -5.90
C ASP A 23 5.72 4.74 -4.39
N LEU A 24 6.97 5.02 -4.03
CA LEU A 24 7.34 5.36 -2.66
C LEU A 24 7.26 6.88 -2.49
N VAL A 25 6.33 7.36 -1.68
CA VAL A 25 6.08 8.78 -1.47
C VAL A 25 6.35 9.14 -0.01
N LYS A 26 6.97 10.30 0.23
CA LYS A 26 7.19 10.84 1.58
C LYS A 26 6.24 12.00 1.82
N GLU A 27 5.28 11.80 2.71
CA GLU A 27 4.29 12.82 3.10
C GLU A 27 4.32 13.01 4.61
N ASP A 28 4.43 14.26 5.06
CA ASP A 28 4.49 14.63 6.49
C ASP A 28 5.56 13.86 7.29
N GLY A 29 6.68 13.55 6.64
CA GLY A 29 7.78 12.78 7.24
C GLY A 29 7.55 11.26 7.30
N VAL A 30 6.40 10.77 6.83
CA VAL A 30 6.04 9.35 6.77
C VAL A 30 6.23 8.84 5.34
N LEU A 31 6.90 7.69 5.20
CA LEU A 31 6.98 6.97 3.93
C LEU A 31 5.72 6.16 3.70
N LYS A 32 5.13 6.31 2.52
CA LYS A 32 3.91 5.64 2.07
C LYS A 32 4.17 4.95 0.74
N LEU A 33 3.50 3.83 0.52
CA LEU A 33 3.42 3.19 -0.80
C LEU A 33 2.09 3.56 -1.44
N ASN A 34 2.16 4.05 -2.66
CA ASN A 34 1.01 4.48 -3.43
C ASN A 34 0.92 3.71 -4.74
N LEU A 35 -0.25 3.19 -5.08
CA LEU A 35 -0.56 2.62 -6.39
C LEU A 35 -1.67 3.44 -7.01
N SER A 36 -1.44 3.96 -8.21
CA SER A 36 -2.44 4.70 -8.98
C SER A 36 -2.68 4.04 -10.32
N LEU A 37 -3.94 3.71 -10.62
CA LEU A 37 -4.32 3.13 -11.91
C LEU A 37 -5.70 3.57 -12.38
N LYS A 38 -5.89 3.59 -13.69
CA LYS A 38 -7.21 3.75 -14.31
C LYS A 38 -7.82 2.39 -14.63
N VAL A 39 -9.02 2.14 -14.11
CA VAL A 39 -9.80 0.95 -14.41
C VAL A 39 -10.77 1.20 -15.58
N ARG A 40 -11.29 0.12 -16.17
CA ARG A 40 -12.17 0.21 -17.35
C ARG A 40 -13.61 0.60 -17.01
N SER A 41 -14.03 0.43 -15.75
CA SER A 41 -15.37 0.78 -15.28
C SER A 41 -15.38 0.98 -13.77
N PHE A 42 -16.43 1.62 -13.25
CA PHE A 42 -16.67 1.78 -11.82
C PHE A 42 -16.73 0.44 -11.09
N THR A 43 -17.44 -0.54 -11.66
CA THR A 43 -17.55 -1.90 -11.08
C THR A 43 -16.20 -2.60 -10.98
N LYS A 44 -15.28 -2.40 -11.93
CA LYS A 44 -13.92 -2.94 -11.83
C LYS A 44 -13.09 -2.28 -10.73
N GLY A 45 -13.34 -1.01 -10.43
CA GLY A 45 -12.75 -0.35 -9.25
C GLY A 45 -13.23 -1.01 -7.95
N LEU A 46 -14.54 -1.28 -7.83
CA LEU A 46 -15.11 -1.95 -6.65
C LEU A 46 -14.64 -3.40 -6.50
N GLU A 47 -14.56 -4.16 -7.59
CA GLU A 47 -14.02 -5.54 -7.56
C GLU A 47 -12.57 -5.56 -7.06
N LEU A 48 -11.75 -4.62 -7.52
CA LEU A 48 -10.37 -4.47 -7.04
C LEU A 48 -10.34 -4.17 -5.54
N PHE A 49 -11.18 -3.26 -5.05
CA PHE A 49 -11.28 -2.94 -3.63
C PHE A 49 -11.73 -4.11 -2.78
N GLN A 50 -12.61 -4.97 -3.29
CA GLN A 50 -13.01 -6.18 -2.56
C GLN A 50 -11.83 -7.15 -2.39
N ILE A 51 -11.02 -7.33 -3.42
CA ILE A 51 -9.82 -8.19 -3.36
C ILE A 51 -8.84 -7.63 -2.32
N VAL A 52 -8.55 -6.33 -2.41
CA VAL A 52 -7.61 -5.66 -1.50
C VAL A 52 -8.13 -5.66 -0.07
N GLY A 53 -9.43 -5.41 0.14
CA GLY A 53 -10.06 -5.43 1.46
C GLY A 53 -10.01 -6.82 2.10
N ASN A 54 -10.29 -7.89 1.35
CA ASN A 54 -10.18 -9.25 1.86
C ASN A 54 -8.74 -9.60 2.30
N LEU A 55 -7.74 -9.14 1.53
CA LEU A 55 -6.33 -9.31 1.88
C LEU A 55 -5.98 -8.49 3.14
N ALA A 56 -6.43 -7.24 3.20
CA ALA A 56 -6.21 -6.36 4.33
C ALA A 56 -6.73 -6.94 5.66
N GLU A 57 -7.93 -7.51 5.67
CA GLU A 57 -8.53 -8.15 6.85
C GLU A 57 -7.75 -9.39 7.29
N LYS A 58 -7.35 -10.25 6.34
CA LYS A 58 -6.55 -11.44 6.63
C LYS A 58 -5.22 -11.09 7.31
N GLU A 59 -4.63 -9.98 6.90
CA GLU A 59 -3.29 -9.56 7.31
C GLU A 59 -3.32 -8.53 8.46
N GLY A 60 -4.52 -8.05 8.84
CA GLY A 60 -4.71 -7.07 9.91
C GLY A 60 -4.11 -5.69 9.59
N HIS A 61 -4.04 -5.33 8.31
CA HIS A 61 -3.44 -4.09 7.83
C HIS A 61 -4.29 -3.46 6.73
N HIS A 62 -4.84 -2.28 7.03
CA HIS A 62 -5.87 -1.66 6.20
C HIS A 62 -5.28 -0.49 5.40
N PRO A 63 -5.25 -0.57 4.06
CA PRO A 63 -4.90 0.56 3.21
C PRO A 63 -6.04 1.56 3.09
N ASP A 64 -5.71 2.77 2.66
CA ASP A 64 -6.69 3.73 2.18
C ASP A 64 -7.00 3.46 0.70
N LEU A 65 -8.29 3.35 0.39
CA LEU A 65 -8.81 3.00 -0.94
C LEU A 65 -9.64 4.17 -1.49
N HIS A 66 -9.20 4.77 -2.59
CA HIS A 66 -9.86 5.90 -3.22
C HIS A 66 -10.30 5.59 -4.64
N LEU A 67 -11.60 5.72 -4.92
CA LEU A 67 -12.16 5.63 -6.26
C LEU A 67 -12.72 6.99 -6.67
N VAL A 68 -11.98 7.72 -7.51
CA VAL A 68 -12.26 9.11 -7.88
C VAL A 68 -12.66 9.20 -9.35
N GLY A 69 -13.71 9.98 -9.63
CA GLY A 69 -14.16 10.20 -11.00
C GLY A 69 -14.44 8.89 -11.74
N TRP A 70 -15.17 7.98 -11.09
CA TRP A 70 -15.63 6.65 -11.54
C TRP A 70 -14.58 5.61 -11.95
N ASN A 71 -13.32 5.96 -12.26
CA ASN A 71 -12.31 4.98 -12.68
C ASN A 71 -10.87 5.23 -12.24
N ASN A 72 -10.59 6.28 -11.48
CA ASN A 72 -9.24 6.51 -10.97
C ASN A 72 -9.15 5.84 -9.60
N VAL A 73 -8.42 4.72 -9.56
CA VAL A 73 -8.12 4.01 -8.32
C VAL A 73 -6.79 4.53 -7.78
N LYS A 74 -6.79 4.90 -6.50
CA LYS A 74 -5.58 5.11 -5.71
C LYS A 74 -5.64 4.21 -4.49
N ILE A 75 -4.57 3.47 -4.23
CA ILE A 75 -4.37 2.67 -3.02
C ILE A 75 -3.16 3.24 -2.31
N GLU A 76 -3.33 3.59 -1.04
CA GLU A 76 -2.25 4.12 -0.22
C GLU A 76 -2.09 3.23 1.00
N ILE A 77 -0.86 2.85 1.30
CA ILE A 77 -0.60 2.02 2.46
C ILE A 77 0.66 2.47 3.18
N TRP A 78 0.50 2.62 4.50
CA TRP A 78 1.56 2.96 5.42
C TRP A 78 1.15 2.47 6.81
N THR A 79 2.11 2.37 7.73
CA THR A 79 1.81 1.95 9.09
C THR A 79 1.91 3.15 10.03
N HIS A 80 0.79 3.54 10.65
CA HIS A 80 0.77 4.57 11.70
C HIS A 80 1.54 4.16 12.96
N ALA A 81 1.70 2.85 13.19
CA ALA A 81 2.48 2.35 14.29
C ALA A 81 3.97 2.47 13.96
N VAL A 82 4.66 3.38 14.64
CA VAL A 82 6.12 3.36 14.79
C VAL A 82 6.51 1.93 15.16
N GLY A 83 6.99 1.16 14.19
CA GLY A 83 7.51 -0.19 14.40
C GLY A 83 6.75 -1.36 13.78
N LYS A 84 5.52 -1.23 13.26
CA LYS A 84 4.97 -2.30 12.39
C LYS A 84 5.46 -2.14 10.96
N SER A 85 6.78 -2.08 10.80
CA SER A 85 7.45 -1.99 9.51
C SER A 85 7.11 -3.22 8.65
N PHE A 86 6.24 -3.00 7.67
CA PHE A 86 6.31 -3.67 6.37
C PHE A 86 6.07 -5.19 6.33
N MET A 87 5.09 -5.71 7.08
CA MET A 87 4.55 -7.06 6.79
C MET A 87 3.89 -7.10 5.38
N LEU A 88 3.56 -5.95 4.78
CA LEU A 88 2.92 -5.87 3.46
C LEU A 88 3.85 -5.87 2.25
N ILE A 89 5.15 -5.60 2.38
CA ILE A 89 6.05 -5.86 1.24
C ILE A 89 6.20 -7.38 1.04
N GLN A 90 6.00 -8.19 2.07
CA GLN A 90 6.02 -9.66 1.95
C GLN A 90 4.80 -10.25 1.24
N LEU A 91 3.71 -9.49 1.09
CA LEU A 91 2.45 -9.97 0.48
C LEU A 91 2.25 -9.54 -0.97
N LEU A 92 3.19 -8.74 -1.49
CA LEU A 92 3.40 -8.59 -2.93
C LEU A 92 4.33 -9.69 -3.49
N PHE A 93 4.61 -10.74 -2.69
CA PHE A 93 5.30 -11.99 -3.04
C PHE A 93 4.46 -13.22 -2.69
#